data_AF-A0A3Q7IUN9-F1
#
_entry.id   AF-A0A3Q7IUN9-F1
#
_cell.length_a   1.000
_cell.length_b   1.000
_cell.length_c   1.000
_cell.angle_alpha   90.00
_cell.angle_beta   90.00
_cell.angle_gamma   90.00
#
_symmetry.space_group_name_H-M   'P 1'
#
loop_
_entity.id
_entity.type
_entity.pdbx_description
1 polymer ?
#
loop_
_entity_poly.entity_id
_entity_poly.type
_entity_poly.pdbx_seq_one_letter_code
_entity_poly.pdbx_strand_id
1 'polypeptide(L)'
;MDGYHSDFTAEDFFLQVVVNIQKILKTERVPFIVGGSNSYIEKLVEDHEFMFKYKYHSCFIWIDVEQSVLNLRVDKRVDQMASLVDEVRHIFIPDGDFTKGIWRSIRVPEMNRYLRQKANINEDDESKQMILQASISSIKRNTRMMICNQLDKIQRLISEKMLSVHHIIATNVFNEEREIDLDEA
;
A
#
# COMPACT_ATOMS: atom_id res chain seq x y z
N MET A 1 -15.71 19.84 7.15
CA MET A 1 -15.35 18.88 8.21
C MET A 1 -14.44 17.86 7.57
N ASP A 2 -13.17 17.89 7.97
CA ASP A 2 -12.08 17.37 7.16
C ASP A 2 -12.06 15.84 7.19
N GLY A 3 -12.28 15.21 6.03
CA GLY A 3 -12.43 13.76 5.87
C GLY A 3 -11.17 12.93 6.16
N TYR A 4 -10.10 13.55 6.68
CA TYR A 4 -8.83 12.89 6.97
C TYR A 4 -8.89 11.91 8.15
N HIS A 5 -9.88 12.07 9.03
CA HIS A 5 -10.06 11.26 10.23
C HIS A 5 -11.07 10.11 10.09
N SER A 6 -11.83 10.07 9.00
CA SER A 6 -12.80 9.01 8.77
C SER A 6 -12.11 7.78 8.22
N ASP A 7 -12.38 6.62 8.82
CA ASP A 7 -11.98 5.35 8.23
C ASP A 7 -12.82 5.10 6.98
N PHE A 8 -12.16 4.69 5.91
CA PHE A 8 -12.81 4.08 4.76
C PHE A 8 -12.89 2.57 5.02
N THR A 9 -14.09 2.05 5.24
CA THR A 9 -14.28 0.68 5.70
C THR A 9 -14.35 -0.30 4.53
N ALA A 10 -14.26 -1.60 4.84
CA ALA A 10 -14.47 -2.64 3.83
C ALA A 10 -15.91 -2.65 3.28
N GLU A 11 -16.87 -2.19 4.08
CA GLU A 11 -18.27 -2.02 3.66
C GLU A 11 -18.39 -0.85 2.66
N ASP A 12 -17.76 0.29 2.94
CA ASP A 12 -17.74 1.43 2.02
C ASP A 12 -17.13 1.04 0.66
N PHE A 13 -16.01 0.30 0.70
CA PHE A 13 -15.39 -0.26 -0.50
C PHE A 13 -16.36 -1.16 -1.27
N PHE A 14 -16.98 -2.12 -0.58
CA PHE A 14 -17.89 -3.08 -1.16
C PHE A 14 -19.05 -2.38 -1.89
N LEU A 15 -19.73 -1.44 -1.22
CA LEU A 15 -20.84 -0.69 -1.80
C LEU A 15 -20.41 0.10 -3.05
N GLN A 16 -19.25 0.76 -3.00
CA GLN A 16 -18.74 1.49 -4.16
C GLN A 16 -18.36 0.57 -5.32
N VAL A 17 -17.73 -0.58 -5.05
CA VAL A 17 -17.34 -1.54 -6.08
C VAL A 17 -18.56 -2.11 -6.79
N VAL A 18 -19.60 -2.51 -6.05
CA VAL A 18 -20.84 -3.05 -6.65
C VAL A 18 -21.46 -2.05 -7.63
N VAL A 19 -21.52 -0.78 -7.26
CA VAL A 19 -22.04 0.29 -8.13
C VAL A 19 -21.17 0.48 -9.37
N ASN A 20 -19.85 0.52 -9.20
CA ASN A 20 -18.92 0.77 -10.31
C ASN A 20 -18.83 -0.41 -11.29
N ILE A 21 -18.87 -1.66 -10.81
CA ILE A 21 -18.98 -2.84 -11.68
C ILE A 21 -20.20 -2.71 -12.60
N GLN A 22 -21.36 -2.39 -12.04
CA GLN A 22 -22.60 -2.25 -12.82
C GLN A 22 -22.52 -1.12 -13.85
N LYS A 23 -21.88 0.01 -13.50
CA LYS A 23 -21.65 1.11 -14.44
C LYS A 23 -20.74 0.69 -15.61
N ILE A 24 -19.64 -0.01 -15.32
CA ILE A 24 -18.68 -0.44 -16.34
C ILE A 24 -19.31 -1.50 -17.26
N LEU A 25 -20.04 -2.46 -16.70
CA LEU A 25 -20.71 -3.51 -17.49
C LEU A 25 -21.76 -2.92 -18.46
N LYS A 26 -22.46 -1.85 -18.09
CA LYS A 26 -23.39 -1.13 -19.00
C LYS A 26 -22.70 -0.50 -20.21
N THR A 27 -21.38 -0.34 -20.16
CA THR A 27 -20.57 0.16 -21.29
C THR A 27 -19.97 -0.96 -22.13
N GLU A 28 -20.40 -2.21 -21.93
CA GLU A 28 -19.88 -3.42 -22.58
C GLU A 28 -18.37 -3.63 -22.37
N ARG A 29 -17.86 -3.15 -21.22
CA ARG A 29 -16.45 -3.28 -20.82
C ARG A 29 -16.30 -4.24 -19.65
N VAL A 30 -15.12 -4.81 -19.51
CA VAL A 30 -14.75 -5.69 -18.40
C VAL A 30 -14.22 -4.84 -17.23
N PRO A 31 -14.81 -4.91 -16.03
CA PRO A 31 -14.29 -4.24 -14.84
C PRO A 31 -12.99 -4.90 -14.34
N PHE A 32 -11.99 -4.09 -14.01
CA PHE A 32 -10.77 -4.52 -13.34
C PHE A 32 -10.69 -3.90 -11.95
N ILE A 33 -10.51 -4.74 -10.92
CA ILE A 33 -10.26 -4.31 -9.55
C ILE A 33 -8.80 -4.57 -9.26
N VAL A 34 -8.05 -3.52 -8.95
CA VAL A 34 -6.61 -3.59 -8.69
C VAL A 34 -6.31 -2.92 -7.36
N GLY A 35 -5.54 -3.58 -6.50
CA GLY A 35 -5.13 -3.02 -5.22
C GLY A 35 -4.44 -4.03 -4.32
N GLY A 36 -3.80 -3.53 -3.26
CA GLY A 36 -3.09 -4.34 -2.25
C GLY A 36 -3.86 -4.55 -0.94
N SER A 37 -5.07 -4.01 -0.81
CA SER A 37 -5.89 -4.12 0.41
C SER A 37 -6.69 -5.42 0.40
N ASN A 38 -6.06 -6.53 0.78
CA ASN A 38 -6.67 -7.86 0.74
C ASN A 38 -7.96 -7.99 1.56
N SER A 39 -8.10 -7.23 2.66
CA SER A 39 -9.32 -7.22 3.47
C SER A 39 -10.55 -6.69 2.72
N TYR A 40 -10.34 -5.79 1.75
CA TYR A 40 -11.42 -5.27 0.91
C TYR A 40 -11.86 -6.28 -0.13
N ILE A 41 -10.90 -6.98 -0.74
CA ILE A 41 -11.18 -8.08 -1.67
C ILE A 41 -11.87 -9.23 -0.92
N GLU A 42 -11.41 -9.57 0.28
CA GLU A 42 -12.02 -10.59 1.13
C GLU A 42 -13.50 -10.27 1.40
N LYS A 43 -13.80 -9.05 1.88
CA LYS A 43 -15.18 -8.61 2.11
C LYS A 43 -16.02 -8.71 0.83
N LEU A 44 -15.46 -8.33 -0.32
CA LEU A 44 -16.18 -8.42 -1.59
C LEU A 44 -16.52 -9.85 -2.00
N VAL A 45 -15.58 -10.79 -1.86
CA VAL A 45 -15.75 -12.16 -2.35
C VAL A 45 -16.49 -13.08 -1.37
N GLU A 46 -16.43 -12.78 -0.07
CA GLU A 46 -17.03 -13.60 1.00
C GLU A 46 -18.41 -13.08 1.46
N ASP A 47 -18.91 -11.97 0.94
CA ASP A 47 -20.22 -11.45 1.33
C ASP A 47 -21.36 -12.40 0.95
N HIS A 48 -22.03 -12.96 1.97
CA HIS A 48 -23.08 -13.97 1.82
C HIS A 48 -24.40 -13.42 1.28
N GLU A 49 -24.69 -12.13 1.46
CA GLU A 49 -25.94 -11.54 0.96
C GLU A 49 -25.80 -11.21 -0.52
N PHE A 50 -24.63 -10.71 -0.93
CA PHE A 50 -24.39 -10.33 -2.31
C PHE A 50 -23.99 -11.50 -3.21
N MET A 51 -23.44 -12.58 -2.63
CA MET A 51 -23.09 -13.82 -3.34
C MET A 51 -22.20 -13.54 -4.57
N PHE A 52 -21.14 -12.74 -4.38
CA PHE A 52 -20.30 -12.21 -5.47
C PHE A 52 -19.82 -13.28 -6.44
N LYS A 53 -19.33 -14.42 -5.92
CA LYS A 53 -18.81 -15.55 -6.70
C LYS A 53 -19.87 -16.21 -7.60
N TYR A 54 -21.15 -16.12 -7.23
CA TYR A 54 -22.27 -16.63 -8.03
C TYR A 54 -22.78 -15.62 -9.05
N LYS A 55 -22.67 -14.33 -8.72
CA LYS A 55 -23.16 -13.24 -9.58
C LYS A 55 -22.23 -12.94 -10.75
N TYR A 56 -20.92 -13.11 -10.56
CA TYR A 56 -19.92 -12.76 -11.57
C TYR A 56 -18.94 -13.90 -11.81
N HIS A 57 -18.69 -14.19 -13.09
CA HIS A 57 -17.60 -15.08 -13.50
C HIS A 57 -16.25 -14.34 -13.36
N SER A 58 -15.70 -14.39 -12.16
CA SER A 58 -14.53 -13.60 -11.77
C SER A 58 -13.23 -14.35 -12.04
N CYS A 59 -12.20 -13.63 -12.50
CA CYS A 59 -10.84 -14.13 -12.66
C CYS A 59 -9.93 -13.42 -11.64
N PHE A 60 -9.27 -14.18 -10.78
CA PHE A 60 -8.32 -13.65 -9.80
C PHE A 60 -6.91 -13.87 -10.29
N ILE A 61 -6.12 -12.80 -10.34
CA ILE A 61 -4.73 -12.83 -10.78
C ILE A 61 -3.87 -12.32 -9.63
N TRP A 62 -2.91 -13.14 -9.21
CA TRP A 62 -1.90 -12.74 -8.23
C TRP A 62 -0.57 -12.59 -8.96
N ILE A 63 -0.08 -11.35 -8.98
CA ILE A 63 1.26 -11.02 -9.46
C ILE A 63 2.21 -11.12 -8.27
N ASP A 64 3.10 -12.10 -8.34
CA ASP A 64 4.07 -12.40 -7.30
C ASP A 64 5.49 -12.04 -7.74
N VAL A 65 6.28 -11.56 -6.81
CA VAL A 65 7.66 -11.12 -7.04
C VAL A 65 8.46 -11.60 -5.83
N GLU A 66 9.65 -12.12 -6.09
CA GLU A 66 10.53 -12.60 -5.03
C GLU A 66 10.76 -11.52 -3.97
N GLN A 67 10.64 -11.91 -2.70
CA GLN A 67 10.72 -10.99 -1.56
C GLN A 67 12.02 -10.17 -1.54
N SER A 68 13.15 -10.76 -1.96
CA SER A 68 14.45 -10.08 -2.04
C SER A 68 14.41 -8.92 -3.06
N VAL A 69 13.78 -9.13 -4.21
CA VAL A 69 13.62 -8.15 -5.29
C VAL A 69 12.63 -7.06 -4.88
N LEU A 70 11.52 -7.42 -4.24
CA LEU A 70 10.57 -6.45 -3.67
C LEU A 70 11.25 -5.57 -2.62
N ASN A 71 12.02 -6.15 -1.71
CA ASN A 71 12.72 -5.42 -0.66
C ASN A 71 13.69 -4.38 -1.26
N LEU A 72 14.45 -4.76 -2.29
CA LEU A 72 15.37 -3.85 -2.97
C LEU A 72 14.61 -2.71 -3.67
N ARG A 73 13.51 -3.01 -4.37
CA ARG A 73 12.65 -2.02 -5.03
C ARG A 73 12.04 -1.04 -4.03
N VAL A 74 11.57 -1.54 -2.89
CA VAL A 74 11.03 -0.72 -1.81
C VAL A 74 12.09 0.22 -1.26
N ASP A 75 13.27 -0.31 -0.96
CA ASP A 75 14.37 0.49 -0.42
C ASP A 75 14.76 1.60 -1.42
N LYS A 76 14.93 1.26 -2.70
CA LYS A 76 15.19 2.23 -3.79
C LYS A 76 14.08 3.28 -3.89
N ARG A 77 12.80 2.87 -3.92
CA ARG A 77 11.67 3.78 -4.02
C ARG A 77 11.62 4.75 -2.85
N VAL A 78 11.85 4.27 -1.64
CA VAL A 78 11.87 5.13 -0.43
C VAL A 78 13.05 6.10 -0.46
N ASP A 79 14.22 5.67 -0.96
CA ASP A 79 15.39 6.54 -1.12
C ASP A 79 15.18 7.63 -2.18
N GLN A 80 14.58 7.27 -3.32
CA GLN A 80 14.25 8.21 -4.39
C GLN A 80 13.14 9.21 -4.01
N MET A 81 12.39 8.94 -2.95
CA MET A 81 11.40 9.87 -2.41
C MET A 81 12.09 11.00 -1.62
N ALA A 82 13.05 11.71 -2.23
CA ALA A 82 13.73 12.88 -1.68
C ALA A 82 12.76 14.02 -1.25
N SER A 83 11.51 13.98 -1.70
CA SER A 83 10.40 14.87 -1.34
C SER A 83 9.63 14.49 -0.06
N LEU A 84 10.08 13.46 0.67
CA LEU A 84 9.44 12.92 1.89
C LEU A 84 9.06 13.98 2.93
N VAL A 85 9.86 15.05 3.03
CA VAL A 85 9.66 16.11 4.02
C VAL A 85 8.59 17.10 3.58
N ASP A 86 8.56 17.50 2.31
CA ASP A 86 7.65 18.55 1.82
C ASP A 86 6.20 18.07 1.68
N GLU A 87 5.99 16.81 1.26
CA GLU A 87 4.64 16.25 1.15
C GLU A 87 3.96 16.09 2.52
N VAL A 88 4.73 15.70 3.55
CA VAL A 88 4.17 15.47 4.90
C VAL A 88 4.09 16.76 5.72
N ARG A 89 4.83 17.82 5.38
CA ARG A 89 4.71 19.15 6.02
C ARG A 89 3.29 19.69 5.98
N HIS A 90 2.58 19.49 4.87
CA HIS A 90 1.19 19.95 4.70
C HIS A 90 0.18 19.15 5.54
N ILE A 91 0.54 17.96 6.01
CA ILE A 91 -0.30 17.05 6.80
C ILE A 91 0.29 16.90 8.22
N PHE A 92 1.24 17.76 8.60
CA PHE A 92 1.89 17.70 9.90
C PHE A 92 0.92 18.07 11.01
N ILE A 93 0.67 17.13 11.93
CA ILE A 93 -0.30 17.31 13.01
C ILE A 93 0.34 16.93 14.36
N PRO A 94 0.63 17.95 15.19
CA PRO A 94 1.29 17.79 16.48
C PRO A 94 0.56 16.93 17.51
N ASP A 95 -0.66 16.45 17.31
CA ASP A 95 -1.32 15.50 18.22
C ASP A 95 -2.21 14.51 17.47
N GLY A 96 -1.75 14.09 16.28
CA GLY A 96 -2.58 13.30 15.41
C GLY A 96 -2.82 11.86 15.88
N ASP A 97 -4.05 11.36 15.71
CA ASP A 97 -4.38 9.94 15.91
C ASP A 97 -3.98 9.14 14.65
N PHE A 98 -2.76 8.60 14.66
CA PHE A 98 -2.19 7.80 13.57
C PHE A 98 -2.79 6.39 13.43
N THR A 99 -3.86 6.08 14.18
CA THR A 99 -4.58 4.81 14.03
C THR A 99 -5.73 4.91 13.03
N LYS A 100 -6.07 6.11 12.53
CA LYS A 100 -7.28 6.34 11.72
C LYS A 100 -7.00 6.90 10.33
N GLY A 101 -7.92 6.60 9.42
CA GLY A 101 -8.01 7.17 8.09
C GLY A 101 -6.68 7.16 7.34
N ILE A 102 -6.40 8.28 6.68
CA ILE A 102 -5.16 8.46 5.90
C ILE A 102 -3.91 8.58 6.78
N TRP A 103 -4.06 8.83 8.09
CA TRP A 103 -2.91 9.01 8.99
C TRP A 103 -2.26 7.70 9.40
N ARG A 104 -2.95 6.58 9.17
CA ARG A 104 -2.37 5.23 9.28
C ARG A 104 -1.37 4.93 8.17
N SER A 105 -1.37 5.69 7.08
CA SER A 105 -0.49 5.44 5.95
C SER A 105 0.98 5.46 6.39
N ILE A 106 1.69 4.37 6.10
CA ILE A 106 3.16 4.28 6.27
C ILE A 106 3.76 5.54 5.62
N ARG A 107 4.75 6.14 6.30
CA ARG A 107 5.34 7.48 6.07
C ARG A 107 4.78 8.56 6.98
N VAL A 108 3.46 8.61 7.19
CA VAL A 108 2.85 9.73 7.94
C VAL A 108 3.30 9.73 9.41
N PRO A 109 3.21 8.61 10.17
CA PRO A 109 3.69 8.58 11.55
C PRO A 109 5.19 8.80 11.68
N GLU A 110 6.00 8.20 10.78
CA GLU A 110 7.45 8.27 10.79
C GLU A 110 7.96 9.68 10.49
N MET A 111 7.32 10.39 9.55
CA MET A 111 7.68 11.77 9.21
C MET A 111 7.13 12.78 10.20
N ASN A 112 5.96 12.54 10.81
CA ASN A 112 5.50 13.36 11.94
C ASN A 112 6.48 13.28 13.12
N ARG A 113 7.04 12.10 13.42
CA ARG A 113 8.09 11.95 14.43
C ARG A 113 9.34 12.76 14.08
N TYR A 114 9.80 12.69 12.83
CA TYR A 114 10.93 13.50 12.34
C TYR A 114 10.67 15.00 12.52
N LEU A 115 9.51 15.50 12.06
CA LEU A 115 9.16 16.92 12.10
C LEU A 115 9.05 17.47 13.53
N ARG A 116 8.53 16.69 14.48
CA ARG A 116 8.48 17.07 15.90
C ARG A 116 9.87 17.20 16.51
N GLN A 117 10.73 16.21 16.26
CA GLN A 117 12.09 16.25 16.77
C GLN A 117 12.85 17.42 16.14
N LYS A 118 12.71 17.65 14.84
CA LYS A 118 13.27 18.82 14.15
C LYS A 118 12.81 20.16 14.75
N ALA A 119 11.57 20.27 15.20
CA ALA A 119 11.01 21.51 15.77
C ALA A 119 11.46 21.76 17.23
N ASN A 120 11.79 20.71 17.98
CA ASN A 120 12.08 20.81 19.41
C ASN A 120 13.57 21.02 19.73
N ILE A 121 14.46 21.09 18.72
CA ILE A 121 15.89 21.05 18.97
C ILE A 121 16.63 22.21 18.27
N ASN A 122 17.47 22.91 19.03
CA ASN A 122 18.48 23.87 18.54
C ASN A 122 19.72 23.13 17.97
N GLU A 123 19.52 22.00 17.30
CA GLU A 123 20.59 21.06 16.92
C GLU A 123 21.29 21.48 15.62
N ASP A 124 22.55 21.04 15.50
CA ASP A 124 23.34 21.11 14.28
C ASP A 124 22.73 20.28 13.14
N ASP A 125 23.26 20.47 11.93
CA ASP A 125 22.70 19.81 10.75
C ASP A 125 22.98 18.30 10.72
N GLU A 126 23.99 17.83 11.44
CA GLU A 126 24.34 16.42 11.56
C GLU A 126 23.27 15.64 12.33
N SER A 127 22.81 16.17 13.47
CA SER A 127 21.78 15.53 14.28
C SER A 127 20.44 15.46 13.54
N LYS A 128 20.07 16.52 12.80
CA LYS A 128 18.88 16.53 11.93
C LYS A 128 18.95 15.47 10.84
N GLN A 129 20.14 15.26 10.26
CA GLN A 129 20.36 14.23 9.25
C GLN A 129 20.21 12.83 9.83
N MET A 130 20.73 12.57 11.04
CA MET A 130 20.57 11.28 11.71
C MET A 130 19.10 10.93 11.96
N ILE A 131 18.30 11.87 12.44
CA ILE A 131 16.87 11.63 12.71
C ILE A 131 16.12 11.36 11.38
N LEU A 132 16.43 12.10 10.31
CA LEU A 132 15.83 11.87 9.00
C LEU A 132 16.14 10.45 8.50
N GLN A 133 17.39 10.01 8.60
CA GLN A 133 17.81 8.67 8.20
C GLN A 133 17.13 7.58 9.03
N ALA A 134 16.94 7.80 10.33
CA ALA A 134 16.20 6.89 11.20
C ALA A 134 14.73 6.77 10.76
N SER A 135 14.07 7.89 10.43
CA SER A 135 12.69 7.87 9.93
C SER A 135 12.57 7.18 8.56
N ILE A 136 13.50 7.42 7.64
CA ILE A 136 13.57 6.72 6.34
C ILE A 136 13.72 5.21 6.55
N SER A 137 14.62 4.80 7.44
CA SER A 137 14.84 3.39 7.78
C SER A 137 13.59 2.74 8.36
N SER A 138 12.84 3.47 9.20
CA SER A 138 11.55 3.02 9.74
C SER A 138 10.51 2.83 8.65
N ILE A 139 10.43 3.73 7.67
CA ILE A 139 9.51 3.61 6.53
C ILE A 139 9.83 2.34 5.74
N LYS A 140 11.10 2.14 5.35
CA LYS A 140 11.55 0.92 4.65
C LYS A 140 11.15 -0.34 5.41
N ARG A 141 11.41 -0.37 6.72
CA ARG A 141 11.04 -1.51 7.59
C ARG A 141 9.52 -1.75 7.58
N ASN A 142 8.72 -0.71 7.79
CA ASN A 142 7.26 -0.83 7.87
C ASN A 142 6.65 -1.24 6.52
N THR A 143 7.16 -0.72 5.40
CA THR A 143 6.74 -1.14 4.06
C THR A 143 7.08 -2.60 3.79
N ARG A 144 8.26 -3.07 4.19
CA ARG A 144 8.61 -4.51 4.08
C ARG A 144 7.69 -5.40 4.90
N MET A 145 7.39 -5.02 6.16
CA MET A 145 6.42 -5.75 6.98
C MET A 145 5.02 -5.76 6.35
N MET A 146 4.58 -4.64 5.75
CA MET A 146 3.32 -4.57 5.04
C MET A 146 3.26 -5.57 3.87
N ILE A 147 4.34 -5.69 3.09
CA ILE A 147 4.43 -6.64 1.98
C ILE A 147 4.32 -8.08 2.48
N CYS A 148 5.05 -8.45 3.54
CA CYS A 148 4.93 -9.78 4.13
C CYS A 148 3.49 -10.04 4.61
N ASN A 149 2.87 -9.08 5.30
CA ASN A 149 1.48 -9.20 5.74
C ASN A 149 0.48 -9.31 4.55
N GLN A 150 0.78 -8.68 3.41
CA GLN A 150 -0.03 -8.82 2.20
C GLN A 150 0.10 -10.23 1.62
N LEU A 151 1.32 -10.77 1.55
CA LEU A 151 1.60 -12.13 1.11
C LEU A 151 0.86 -13.15 1.97
N ASP A 152 0.97 -13.05 3.30
CA ASP A 152 0.28 -13.94 4.24
C ASP A 152 -1.24 -13.92 4.01
N LYS A 153 -1.82 -12.73 3.82
CA LYS A 153 -3.26 -12.58 3.54
C LYS A 153 -3.66 -13.19 2.20
N ILE A 154 -2.86 -13.04 1.15
CA ILE A 154 -3.13 -13.68 -0.15
C ILE A 154 -3.10 -15.19 -0.01
N GLN A 155 -2.08 -15.73 0.66
CA GLN A 155 -1.96 -17.17 0.91
C GLN A 155 -3.16 -17.71 1.68
N ARG A 156 -3.65 -16.97 2.69
CA ARG A 156 -4.88 -17.32 3.42
C ARG A 156 -6.13 -17.28 2.55
N LEU A 157 -6.27 -16.29 1.66
CA LEU A 157 -7.39 -16.25 0.71
C LEU A 157 -7.38 -17.47 -0.24
N ILE A 158 -6.20 -17.91 -0.67
CA ILE A 158 -6.07 -19.09 -1.54
C ILE A 158 -6.40 -20.37 -0.76
N SER A 159 -5.80 -20.56 0.42
CA SER A 159 -5.89 -21.81 1.17
C SER A 159 -7.16 -21.97 1.99
N GLU A 160 -7.57 -20.94 2.74
CA GLU A 160 -8.72 -20.98 3.65
C GLU A 160 -10.04 -20.70 2.92
N LYS A 161 -10.02 -19.82 1.92
CA LYS A 161 -11.24 -19.40 1.18
C LYS A 161 -11.43 -20.11 -0.15
N MET A 162 -10.54 -21.06 -0.46
CA MET A 162 -10.53 -21.85 -1.71
C MET A 162 -10.65 -20.96 -2.96
N LEU A 163 -10.01 -19.79 -2.94
CA LEU A 163 -10.04 -18.86 -4.06
C LEU A 163 -9.13 -19.41 -5.17
N SER A 164 -9.72 -19.67 -6.35
CA SER A 164 -8.94 -20.05 -7.53
C SER A 164 -8.22 -18.82 -8.08
N VAL A 165 -6.89 -18.84 -8.06
CA VAL A 165 -6.04 -17.71 -8.44
C VAL A 165 -5.04 -18.15 -9.51
N HIS A 166 -4.91 -17.33 -10.56
CA HIS A 166 -3.81 -17.42 -11.52
C HIS A 166 -2.57 -16.76 -10.92
N HIS A 167 -1.61 -17.58 -10.51
CA HIS A 167 -0.34 -17.11 -9.95
C HIS A 167 0.66 -16.82 -11.08
N ILE A 168 1.08 -15.56 -11.18
CA ILE A 168 2.03 -15.08 -12.18
C ILE A 168 3.29 -14.61 -11.44
N ILE A 169 4.42 -15.27 -11.70
CA ILE A 169 5.71 -14.86 -11.16
C ILE A 169 6.31 -13.80 -12.09
N ALA A 170 6.41 -12.57 -11.60
CA ALA A 170 6.90 -11.42 -12.35
C ALA A 170 8.33 -11.01 -11.97
N THR A 171 9.04 -11.77 -11.14
CA THR A 171 10.38 -11.42 -10.61
C THR A 171 11.36 -10.93 -11.68
N ASN A 172 11.40 -11.57 -12.85
CA ASN A 172 12.35 -11.22 -13.92
C ASN A 172 12.09 -9.83 -14.52
N VAL A 173 10.83 -9.43 -14.65
CA VAL A 173 10.45 -8.07 -15.11
C VAL A 173 11.09 -7.01 -14.21
N PHE A 174 11.21 -7.30 -12.91
CA PHE A 174 11.78 -6.37 -11.95
C PHE A 174 13.32 -6.39 -11.92
N ASN A 175 13.94 -7.44 -12.47
CA ASN A 175 15.39 -7.57 -12.58
C ASN A 175 15.93 -6.94 -13.87
N GLU A 176 15.18 -6.96 -14.97
CA GLU A 176 15.56 -6.37 -16.26
C GLU A 176 15.71 -4.84 -16.19
N GLU A 177 14.93 -4.16 -15.33
CA GLU A 177 15.14 -2.73 -15.03
C GLU A 177 16.53 -2.41 -14.42
N ARG A 178 17.30 -3.41 -13.97
CA ARG A 178 18.68 -3.20 -13.49
C ARG A 178 19.69 -2.99 -14.60
N GLU A 179 19.46 -3.47 -15.81
CA GLU A 179 20.42 -3.32 -16.91
C GLU A 179 20.37 -1.92 -17.53
N ILE A 180 19.21 -1.28 -17.54
CA ILE A 180 19.03 0.05 -18.15
C ILE A 180 19.65 1.16 -17.28
N ASP A 181 19.59 1.03 -15.95
CA ASP A 181 20.17 2.02 -15.01
C ASP A 181 21.70 1.95 -14.89
N LEU A 182 22.35 0.88 -15.37
CA LEU A 182 23.81 0.68 -15.27
C LEU A 182 24.57 1.17 -16.50
N ASP A 183 23.90 1.41 -17.62
CA ASP A 183 24.50 1.87 -18.87
C ASP A 183 24.51 3.42 -19.02
N GLU A 184 23.95 4.16 -18.05
CA GLU A 184 23.94 5.64 -18.02
C GLU A 184 24.83 6.28 -16.93
N ALA A 185 25.81 5.54 -16.38
CA ALA A 185 26.78 6.05 -15.39
C ALA A 185 28.17 6.32 -15.98
#